data_AF-A0A161MJJ9-F1
#
_entry.id   AF-A0A161MJJ9-F1
#
_cell.length_a   1.000
_cell.length_b   1.000
_cell.length_c   1.000
_cell.angle_alpha   90.00
_cell.angle_beta   90.00
_cell.angle_gamma   90.00
#
_symmetry.space_group_name_H-M   'P 1'
#
loop_
_entity.id
_entity.type
_entity.pdbx_description
1 polymer ?
#
loop_
_entity_poly.entity_id
_entity_poly.type
_entity_poly.pdbx_seq_one_letter_code
_entity_poly.pdbx_strand_id
1 'polypeptide(L)'
;MMSARNSKMLIKSVLSKPIWKVLKSQIRLGSTTPINKIGTREVVGFGTNGEPTYIDDVMFPYPAVRFREITPDLKALREKERGDWRALSIEEKKCLYRVSFCQTFEEIMAPTGEWKK
;
A
#
# COMPACT_ATOMS: atom_id res chain seq x y z
N MET A 1 11.86 -26.86 -62.95
CA MET A 1 10.39 -27.01 -62.80
C MET A 1 10.18 -28.23 -61.91
N MET A 2 9.50 -28.26 -60.76
CA MET A 2 8.43 -27.43 -60.22
C MET A 2 8.61 -27.24 -58.70
N SER A 3 8.23 -26.05 -58.26
CA SER A 3 8.01 -25.65 -56.87
C SER A 3 6.75 -26.32 -56.33
N ALA A 4 6.79 -26.82 -55.08
CA ALA A 4 5.60 -27.07 -54.29
C ALA A 4 5.78 -26.47 -52.89
N ARG A 5 5.15 -25.31 -52.69
CA ARG A 5 4.88 -24.69 -51.40
C ARG A 5 3.68 -25.39 -50.73
N ASN A 6 3.55 -25.17 -49.41
CA ASN A 6 2.42 -25.44 -48.51
C ASN A 6 2.51 -26.77 -47.74
N SER A 7 2.27 -26.85 -46.42
CA SER A 7 1.42 -26.01 -45.57
C SER A 7 1.87 -26.01 -44.10
N LYS A 8 1.58 -24.90 -43.43
CA LYS A 8 1.78 -24.62 -42.02
C LYS A 8 1.05 -25.65 -41.14
N MET A 9 1.71 -26.18 -40.11
CA MET A 9 1.05 -26.54 -38.85
C MET A 9 1.85 -25.97 -37.68
N LEU A 10 1.59 -24.68 -37.41
CA LEU A 10 1.87 -24.08 -36.12
C LEU A 10 0.97 -24.77 -35.09
N ILE A 11 1.54 -25.67 -34.30
CA ILE A 11 0.93 -26.08 -33.03
C ILE A 11 1.02 -24.85 -32.13
N LYS A 12 0.02 -23.97 -32.19
CA LYS A 12 -0.16 -22.90 -31.20
C LYS A 12 -0.50 -23.61 -29.89
N SER A 13 0.49 -23.81 -29.03
CA SER A 13 0.23 -24.21 -27.66
C SER A 13 -0.67 -23.14 -27.06
N VAL A 14 -1.90 -23.53 -26.72
CA VAL A 14 -2.78 -22.72 -25.89
C VAL A 14 -2.10 -22.71 -24.53
N LEU A 15 -1.26 -21.71 -24.30
CA LEU A 15 -0.80 -21.32 -22.97
C LEU A 15 -2.05 -20.90 -22.21
N SER A 16 -2.75 -21.86 -21.61
CA SER A 16 -3.75 -21.61 -20.60
C SER A 16 -3.04 -20.80 -19.53
N LYS A 17 -3.42 -19.52 -19.42
CA LYS A 17 -2.86 -18.60 -18.43
C LYS A 17 -2.87 -19.34 -17.09
N PRO A 18 -1.75 -19.43 -16.38
CA PRO A 18 -1.67 -20.26 -15.20
C PRO A 18 -2.76 -19.86 -14.19
N ILE A 19 -3.48 -20.85 -13.69
CA ILE A 19 -4.58 -20.73 -12.73
C ILE A 19 -4.19 -19.87 -11.51
N TRP A 20 -2.90 -19.86 -11.14
CA TRP A 20 -2.36 -19.05 -10.05
C TRP A 20 -2.41 -17.53 -10.30
N LYS A 21 -2.58 -17.05 -11.53
CA LYS A 21 -2.83 -15.61 -11.79
C LYS A 21 -4.26 -15.18 -11.42
N VAL A 22 -5.22 -16.11 -11.36
CA VAL A 22 -6.60 -15.83 -10.92
C VAL A 22 -6.70 -15.89 -9.38
N LEU A 23 -5.78 -16.58 -8.71
CA LEU A 23 -5.76 -16.77 -7.26
C LEU A 23 -5.10 -15.61 -6.46
N LYS A 24 -4.92 -14.43 -7.05
CA LYS A 24 -4.43 -13.24 -6.33
C LYS A 24 -5.52 -12.22 -6.01
N SER A 25 -6.78 -12.51 -6.33
CA SER A 25 -7.89 -11.56 -6.16
C SER A 25 -8.92 -11.93 -5.08
N GLN A 26 -8.60 -12.83 -4.15
CA GLN A 26 -9.49 -13.15 -3.03
C GLN A 26 -8.58 -13.56 -1.86
N ILE A 27 -8.43 -12.78 -0.80
CA ILE A 27 -9.33 -12.73 0.36
C ILE A 27 -9.35 -11.31 0.93
N ARG A 28 -10.49 -10.61 0.83
CA ARG A 28 -10.95 -9.68 1.87
C ARG A 28 -12.39 -10.05 2.22
N LEU A 29 -12.55 -11.19 2.89
CA LEU A 29 -13.83 -11.48 3.55
C LEU A 29 -13.96 -10.53 4.74
N GLY A 30 -14.83 -9.51 4.62
CA GLY A 30 -15.43 -8.84 5.80
C GLY A 30 -15.09 -7.37 6.08
N SER A 31 -14.51 -6.59 5.16
CA SER A 31 -14.40 -5.13 5.38
C SER A 31 -15.74 -4.45 5.08
N THR A 32 -16.34 -3.83 6.09
CA THR A 32 -17.57 -3.01 6.03
C THR A 32 -17.29 -1.60 5.51
N THR A 33 -16.03 -1.12 5.55
CA THR A 33 -15.65 0.16 4.96
C THR A 33 -15.51 0.02 3.44
N PRO A 34 -16.32 0.75 2.63
CA PRO A 34 -16.12 0.74 1.20
C PRO A 34 -14.75 1.36 0.89
N ILE A 35 -13.97 0.69 0.03
CA ILE A 35 -12.64 1.10 -0.45
C ILE A 35 -12.62 2.57 -0.90
N ASN A 36 -13.75 3.08 -1.40
CA ASN A 36 -13.97 4.47 -1.79
C ASN A 36 -13.67 5.49 -0.67
N LYS A 37 -13.73 5.12 0.62
CA LYS A 37 -13.43 6.03 1.75
C LYS A 37 -11.94 6.29 1.94
N ILE A 38 -11.07 5.39 1.46
CA ILE A 38 -9.62 5.43 1.72
C ILE A 38 -8.85 6.10 0.58
N GLY A 39 -9.49 6.27 -0.59
CA GLY A 39 -8.86 6.87 -1.77
C GLY A 39 -7.72 5.99 -2.29
N THR A 40 -6.60 6.61 -2.66
CA THR A 40 -5.42 5.93 -3.22
C THR A 40 -4.37 5.53 -2.17
N ARG A 41 -4.74 5.57 -0.89
CA ARG A 41 -3.83 5.24 0.23
C ARG A 41 -3.53 3.74 0.27
N GLU A 42 -2.32 3.42 0.70
CA GLU A 42 -1.84 2.05 0.84
C GLU A 42 -2.42 1.39 2.10
N VAL A 43 -2.97 0.18 1.96
CA VAL A 43 -3.33 -0.70 3.09
C VAL A 43 -2.09 -1.52 3.44
N VAL A 44 -1.63 -1.39 4.69
CA VAL A 44 -0.34 -1.93 5.17
C VAL A 44 -0.55 -3.06 6.17
N GLY A 45 -1.70 -3.11 6.84
CA GLY A 45 -1.98 -4.08 7.89
C GLY A 45 -3.44 -4.49 7.96
N PHE A 46 -3.76 -5.27 8.99
CA PHE A 46 -5.10 -5.79 9.21
C PHE A 46 -6.06 -4.73 9.76
N GLY A 47 -5.58 -3.84 10.62
CA GLY A 47 -6.38 -2.78 11.23
C GLY A 47 -7.29 -3.23 12.37
N THR A 48 -8.02 -2.27 12.91
CA THR A 48 -9.00 -2.51 13.99
C THR A 48 -10.17 -3.31 13.42
N ASN A 49 -10.44 -4.49 13.99
CA ASN A 49 -11.52 -5.38 13.57
C ASN A 49 -11.49 -5.76 12.06
N GLY A 50 -10.31 -5.76 11.44
CA GLY A 50 -10.16 -6.07 10.01
C GLY A 50 -10.54 -4.91 9.06
N GLU A 51 -10.79 -3.72 9.61
CA GLU A 51 -11.10 -2.55 8.80
C GLU A 51 -9.82 -1.79 8.42
N PRO A 52 -9.66 -1.42 7.14
CA PRO A 52 -8.59 -0.56 6.67
C PRO A 52 -8.87 0.91 7.04
N THR A 53 -8.90 1.22 8.34
CA THR A 53 -9.11 2.59 8.85
C THR A 53 -7.80 3.18 9.37
N TYR A 54 -7.67 4.50 9.23
CA TYR A 54 -6.59 5.29 9.81
C TYR A 54 -7.05 5.95 11.11
N ILE A 55 -6.33 5.74 12.21
CA ILE A 55 -6.54 6.41 13.50
C ILE A 55 -5.17 6.62 14.15
N ASP A 56 -4.94 7.82 14.66
CA ASP A 56 -3.79 8.11 15.53
C ASP A 56 -4.18 7.82 16.98
N ASP A 57 -3.78 6.65 17.48
CA ASP A 57 -4.07 6.19 18.84
C ASP A 57 -2.81 5.59 19.48
N VAL A 58 -2.58 5.91 20.75
CA VAL A 58 -1.48 5.38 21.55
C VAL A 58 -1.62 3.87 21.76
N MET A 59 -2.86 3.37 21.86
CA MET A 59 -3.15 1.95 22.03
C MET A 59 -2.95 1.15 20.73
N PHE A 60 -3.11 1.81 19.59
CA PHE A 60 -3.00 1.21 18.25
C PHE A 60 -1.99 1.99 17.40
N PRO A 61 -0.69 1.91 17.73
CA PRO A 61 0.36 2.75 17.14
C PRO A 61 0.62 2.46 15.65
N TYR A 62 0.08 1.35 15.12
CA TYR A 62 0.27 0.91 13.74
C TYR A 62 -1.09 0.82 13.03
N PRO A 63 -1.56 1.92 12.40
CA PRO A 63 -2.83 1.94 11.70
C PRO A 63 -2.80 1.04 10.46
N ALA A 64 -3.99 0.62 10.03
CA ALA A 64 -4.15 -0.32 8.91
C ALA A 64 -3.74 0.26 7.55
N VAL A 65 -3.79 1.58 7.45
CA VAL A 65 -3.62 2.36 6.22
C VAL A 65 -2.59 3.46 6.49
N ARG A 66 -1.88 3.92 5.45
CA ARG A 66 -1.02 5.12 5.55
C ARG A 66 -1.86 6.39 5.61
N PHE A 67 -1.34 7.43 6.26
CA PHE A 67 -2.02 8.73 6.34
C PHE A 67 -2.22 9.38 4.96
N ARG A 68 -1.15 9.49 4.17
CA ARG A 68 -1.18 10.15 2.85
C ARG A 68 -1.34 9.17 1.69
N GLU A 69 -1.87 9.72 0.61
CA GLU A 69 -2.02 9.05 -0.68
C GLU A 69 -0.67 8.86 -1.39
N ILE A 70 -0.58 7.83 -2.22
CA ILE A 70 0.67 7.47 -2.90
C ILE A 70 0.85 8.36 -4.13
N THR A 71 1.71 9.38 -4.01
CA THR A 71 2.17 10.19 -5.14
C THR A 71 3.37 9.54 -5.85
N PRO A 72 3.67 9.88 -7.12
CA PRO A 72 4.82 9.32 -7.84
C PRO A 72 6.17 9.56 -7.12
N ASP A 73 6.35 10.73 -6.52
CA ASP A 73 7.58 11.06 -5.78
C ASP A 73 7.75 10.18 -4.54
N LEU A 74 6.63 9.87 -3.87
CA LEU A 74 6.63 8.95 -2.73
C LEU A 74 6.96 7.53 -3.15
N LYS A 75 6.56 7.08 -4.34
CA LYS A 75 6.97 5.75 -4.84
C LYS A 75 8.48 5.66 -4.99
N ALA A 76 9.13 6.70 -5.55
CA ALA A 76 10.59 6.72 -5.66
C ALA A 76 11.28 6.71 -4.29
N LEU A 77 10.74 7.46 -3.32
CA LEU A 77 11.24 7.46 -1.95
C LEU A 77 11.04 6.11 -1.24
N ARG A 78 9.94 5.41 -1.52
CA ARG A 78 9.67 4.07 -0.99
C ARG A 78 10.60 3.00 -1.57
N GLU A 79 10.96 3.08 -2.85
CA GLU A 79 11.98 2.17 -3.39
C GLU A 79 13.36 2.39 -2.74
N LYS A 80 13.69 3.65 -2.40
CA LYS A 80 14.89 3.94 -1.59
C LYS A 80 14.78 3.39 -0.16
N GLU A 81 13.61 3.47 0.46
CA GLU A 81 13.35 2.95 1.83
C GLU A 81 13.65 1.46 1.96
N ARG A 82 13.52 0.68 0.87
CA ARG A 82 13.85 -0.75 0.85
C ARG A 82 15.36 -1.04 0.97
N GLY A 83 16.21 -0.05 0.75
CA GLY A 83 17.67 -0.14 0.84
C GLY A 83 18.21 0.19 2.24
N ASP A 84 19.47 0.65 2.30
CA ASP A 84 20.11 1.05 3.55
C ASP A 84 19.62 2.44 4.02
N TRP A 85 19.10 2.49 5.25
CA TRP A 85 18.59 3.72 5.88
C TRP A 85 19.69 4.69 6.28
N ARG A 86 20.96 4.28 6.27
CA ARG A 86 22.10 5.18 6.42
C ARG A 86 22.27 6.12 5.22
N ALA A 87 21.82 5.70 4.03
CA ALA A 87 21.86 6.51 2.82
C ALA A 87 20.72 7.53 2.72
N LEU A 88 19.69 7.42 3.57
CA LEU A 88 18.56 8.36 3.59
C LEU A 88 18.90 9.62 4.38
N SER A 89 18.55 10.78 3.81
CA SER A 89 18.67 12.06 4.52
C SER A 89 17.69 12.16 5.68
N ILE A 90 17.92 13.12 6.59
CA ILE A 90 17.03 13.36 7.73
C ILE A 90 15.64 13.83 7.24
N GLU A 91 15.62 14.63 6.18
CA GLU A 91 14.41 15.16 5.54
C GLU A 91 13.61 14.03 4.88
N GLU A 92 14.30 13.11 4.19
CA GLU A 92 13.67 11.92 3.59
C GLU A 92 13.01 11.05 4.66
N LYS A 93 13.68 10.83 5.80
CA LYS A 93 13.11 10.09 6.94
C LYS A 93 11.89 10.79 7.53
N LYS A 94 11.98 12.11 7.74
CA LYS A 94 10.84 12.91 8.22
C LYS A 94 9.67 12.88 7.23
N CYS A 95 9.94 12.90 5.93
CA CYS A 95 8.93 12.77 4.89
C CYS A 95 8.26 11.41 4.94
N LEU A 96 9.02 10.31 5.00
CA LEU A 96 8.49 8.95 5.15
C LEU A 96 7.59 8.82 6.39
N TYR A 97 7.98 9.46 7.49
CA TYR A 97 7.18 9.51 8.71
C TYR A 97 5.86 10.26 8.49
N ARG A 98 5.89 11.51 7.99
CA ARG A 98 4.67 12.33 7.78
C ARG A 98 3.75 11.82 6.67
N VAL A 99 4.25 10.94 5.80
CA VAL A 99 3.44 10.23 4.81
C VAL A 99 2.72 9.06 5.46
N SER A 100 3.36 8.42 6.43
CA SER A 100 2.81 7.26 7.13
C SER A 100 1.85 7.68 8.23
N PHE A 101 2.20 8.73 8.99
CA PHE A 101 1.49 9.18 10.17
C PHE A 101 1.12 10.66 10.08
N CYS A 102 -0.07 11.02 10.57
CA CYS A 102 -0.51 12.41 10.67
C CYS A 102 0.17 13.07 11.87
N GLN A 103 -0.01 12.51 13.07
CA GLN A 103 0.51 13.04 14.32
C GLN A 103 1.65 12.22 14.91
N THR A 104 2.51 12.86 15.70
CA THR A 104 3.46 12.18 16.59
C THR A 104 2.81 11.83 17.92
N PHE A 105 3.41 10.91 18.70
CA PHE A 105 2.90 10.64 20.06
C PHE A 105 2.89 11.88 20.94
N GLU A 106 3.90 12.74 20.84
CA GLU A 106 3.95 14.01 21.56
C GLU A 106 2.77 14.91 21.17
N GLU A 107 2.40 14.95 19.89
CA GLU A 107 1.26 15.73 19.41
C GLU A 107 -0.09 15.15 19.90
N ILE A 108 -0.22 13.82 19.97
CA ILE A 108 -1.43 13.13 20.43
C ILE A 108 -1.61 13.29 21.95
N MET A 109 -0.52 13.21 22.70
CA MET A 109 -0.53 13.26 24.17
C MET A 109 -0.44 14.69 24.73
N ALA A 110 -0.30 15.70 23.86
CA ALA A 110 -0.18 17.08 24.28
C ALA A 110 -1.44 17.53 25.06
N PRO A 111 -1.27 18.17 26.24
CA PRO A 111 -2.41 18.66 27.02
C PRO A 111 -3.10 19.82 26.31
N THR A 112 -4.40 19.71 26.06
CA THR A 112 -5.20 20.73 25.35
C THR A 112 -5.59 21.92 26.22
N GLY A 113 -5.46 21.80 27.55
CA GLY A 113 -5.83 22.87 28.49
C GLY A 113 -7.34 23.08 28.66
N GLU A 114 -8.19 22.20 28.10
CA GLU A 114 -9.65 22.27 28.22
C GLU A 114 -10.13 22.29 29.68
N TRP A 115 -9.36 21.71 30.60
CA TRP A 115 -9.67 21.72 32.04
C TRP A 115 -9.72 23.13 32.67
N LYS A 116 -9.13 24.15 32.01
CA LYS A 116 -9.14 25.54 32.47
C LYS A 116 -10.33 26.36 31.94
N LYS A 117 -11.09 25.83 30.98
CA LYS A 117 -12.27 26.51 30.44
C LYS A 117 -13.45 26.37 31.40
#